data_AF-W8BE78-F1
#
_entry.id   AF-W8BE78-F1
#
_cell.length_a   1.000
_cell.length_b   1.000
_cell.length_c   1.000
_cell.angle_alpha   90.00
_cell.angle_beta   90.00
_cell.angle_gamma   90.00
#
_symmetry.space_group_name_H-M   'P 1'
#
loop_
_entity.id
_entity.type
_entity.pdbx_description
1 polymer ?
#
loop_
_entity_poly.entity_id
_entity_poly.type
_entity_poly.pdbx_seq_one_letter_code
_entity_poly.pdbx_strand_id
1 'polypeptide(L)'
;MSCYFRQNADTNVTIPKYIESSTGVVYYDIKVGVHQVEWLVERRYRDFAQLHEKLVDEIAISKKLLPPKKLVGNKNPTFLEQRREQLEKYLQELLVFFRIQLPRVLAEFLDFNKYDIVYLLQDLAKLFNESGSSLLSSKKEFNFSALEVYAISERLCLPCPPENIEQRGKFDFSHVLDFCTQLEVLIVTPVKVSFIFIAMIT
;
A
#
# COMPACT_ATOMS: atom_id res chain seq x y z
N MET A 1 5.66 12.51 -1.29
CA MET A 1 5.36 11.14 -0.84
C MET A 1 5.44 11.10 0.68
N SER A 2 4.69 10.22 1.34
CA SER A 2 4.77 9.99 2.78
C SER A 2 5.99 9.13 3.14
N CYS A 3 6.36 9.14 4.42
CA CYS A 3 7.32 8.21 5.00
C CYS A 3 6.82 7.71 6.36
N TYR A 4 5.98 6.68 6.35
CA TYR A 4 5.38 6.06 7.53
C TYR A 4 6.44 5.67 8.56
N PHE A 5 7.59 5.16 8.12
CA PHE A 5 8.68 4.81 9.02
C PHE A 5 9.14 5.98 9.89
N ARG A 6 9.26 7.19 9.33
CA ARG A 6 9.63 8.42 10.07
C ARG A 6 8.43 9.05 10.79
N GLN A 7 7.22 8.89 10.26
CA GLN A 7 6.04 9.68 10.61
C GLN A 7 4.87 8.83 11.15
N ASN A 8 5.14 7.62 11.66
CA ASN A 8 4.08 6.72 12.16
C ASN A 8 3.25 7.35 13.28
N ALA A 9 3.85 8.29 14.06
CA ALA A 9 3.16 9.01 15.12
C ALA A 9 2.12 10.02 14.59
N ASP A 10 2.35 10.53 13.38
CA ASP A 10 1.48 11.49 12.69
C ASP A 10 0.62 10.79 11.62
N THR A 11 0.38 9.49 11.79
CA THR A 11 -0.48 8.72 10.88
C THR A 11 -1.89 8.61 11.43
N ASN A 12 -2.88 8.90 10.58
CA ASN A 12 -4.30 8.75 10.88
C ASN A 12 -5.04 8.03 9.76
N VAL A 13 -6.17 7.44 10.12
CA VAL A 13 -7.10 6.82 9.19
C VAL A 13 -8.54 7.11 9.60
N THR A 14 -9.34 7.54 8.64
CA THR A 14 -10.79 7.73 8.79
C THR A 14 -11.53 7.13 7.61
N ILE A 15 -12.81 6.83 7.79
CA ILE A 15 -13.72 6.41 6.74
C ILE A 15 -14.87 7.41 6.73
N PRO A 16 -14.75 8.59 6.09
CA PRO A 16 -15.76 9.65 6.17
C PRO A 16 -17.13 9.26 5.62
N LYS A 17 -17.19 8.35 4.65
CA LYS A 17 -18.44 7.96 3.99
C LYS A 17 -18.35 6.57 3.35
N TYR A 18 -19.50 6.07 2.94
CA TYR A 18 -19.63 4.94 2.03
C TYR A 18 -20.42 5.35 0.78
N ILE A 19 -20.16 4.69 -0.34
CA ILE A 19 -20.80 4.93 -1.63
C ILE A 19 -21.39 3.60 -2.12
N GLU A 20 -22.66 3.61 -2.53
CA GLU A 20 -23.25 2.49 -3.27
C GLU A 20 -23.07 2.72 -4.77
N SER A 21 -22.37 1.81 -5.42
CA SER A 21 -22.20 1.81 -6.88
C SER A 21 -23.51 1.48 -7.62
N SER A 22 -23.56 1.74 -8.92
CA SER A 22 -24.71 1.41 -9.79
C SER A 22 -25.11 -0.07 -9.78
N THR A 23 -24.16 -0.96 -9.46
CA THR A 23 -24.40 -2.42 -9.34
C THR A 23 -24.83 -2.84 -7.93
N GLY A 24 -25.02 -1.88 -7.03
CA GLY A 24 -25.45 -2.11 -5.66
C GLY A 24 -24.34 -2.65 -4.74
N VAL A 25 -23.08 -2.53 -5.13
CA VAL A 25 -21.92 -2.83 -4.27
C VAL A 25 -21.57 -1.59 -3.46
N VAL A 26 -21.43 -1.76 -2.15
CA VAL A 26 -21.04 -0.70 -1.21
C VAL A 26 -19.52 -0.67 -1.04
N TYR A 27 -18.95 0.51 -1.26
CA TYR A 27 -17.55 0.86 -1.04
C TYR A 27 -17.44 1.85 0.12
N TYR A 28 -16.34 1.78 0.83
CA TYR A 28 -15.97 2.66 1.93
C TYR A 28 -14.80 3.52 1.47
N ASP A 29 -14.97 4.84 1.57
CA ASP A 29 -13.92 5.80 1.23
C ASP A 29 -13.03 5.93 2.45
N ILE A 30 -11.82 5.38 2.39
CA ILE A 30 -10.83 5.42 3.45
C ILE A 30 -9.91 6.60 3.18
N LYS A 31 -9.84 7.56 4.09
CA LYS A 31 -8.85 8.64 4.07
C LYS A 31 -7.66 8.24 4.94
N VAL A 32 -6.50 8.19 4.32
CA VAL A 32 -5.21 7.92 5.00
C VAL A 32 -4.42 9.21 5.01
N GLY A 33 -3.94 9.60 6.19
CA GLY A 33 -3.06 10.74 6.38
C GLY A 33 -1.76 10.31 7.02
N VAL A 34 -0.62 10.71 6.46
CA VAL A 34 0.71 10.55 7.05
C VAL A 34 1.41 11.91 6.98
N HIS A 35 1.54 12.56 8.14
CA HIS A 35 2.07 13.92 8.25
C HIS A 35 1.30 14.90 7.33
N GLN A 36 1.94 15.46 6.30
CA GLN A 36 1.34 16.41 5.36
C GLN A 36 0.75 15.76 4.11
N VAL A 37 0.89 14.44 3.96
CA VAL A 37 0.43 13.72 2.77
C VAL A 37 -0.84 12.97 3.10
N GLU A 38 -1.86 13.16 2.27
CA GLU A 38 -3.15 12.47 2.39
C GLU A 38 -3.55 11.85 1.06
N TRP A 39 -4.26 10.73 1.14
CA TRP A 39 -4.86 10.09 -0.02
C TRP A 39 -6.15 9.37 0.36
N LEU A 40 -6.93 9.01 -0.67
CA LEU A 40 -8.18 8.27 -0.55
C LEU A 40 -8.02 6.88 -1.15
N VAL A 41 -8.62 5.88 -0.50
CA VAL A 41 -8.63 4.49 -0.94
C VAL A 41 -10.05 3.97 -0.84
N GLU A 42 -10.58 3.41 -1.93
CA GLU A 42 -11.88 2.76 -1.91
C GLU A 42 -11.73 1.26 -1.67
N ARG A 43 -12.46 0.74 -0.68
CA ARG A 43 -12.50 -0.70 -0.35
C ARG A 43 -13.92 -1.14 -0.04
N ARG A 44 -14.29 -2.33 -0.47
CA ARG A 44 -15.56 -2.97 -0.04
C ARG A 44 -15.30 -3.86 1.15
N TYR A 45 -16.35 -4.18 1.91
CA TYR A 45 -16.24 -5.05 3.11
C TYR A 45 -15.52 -6.38 2.84
N ARG A 46 -15.70 -6.97 1.65
CA ARG A 46 -15.02 -8.23 1.31
C ARG A 46 -13.50 -8.09 1.32
N ASP A 47 -12.98 -6.94 0.93
CA ASP A 47 -11.53 -6.68 0.90
C ASP A 47 -10.98 -6.61 2.34
N PHE A 48 -11.74 -6.00 3.27
CA PHE A 48 -11.41 -6.02 4.70
C PHE A 48 -11.39 -7.45 5.26
N ALA A 49 -12.33 -8.30 4.84
CA ALA A 49 -12.36 -9.70 5.27
C ALA A 49 -11.14 -10.48 4.77
N GLN A 50 -10.73 -10.27 3.51
CA GLN A 50 -9.53 -10.88 2.95
C GLN A 50 -8.25 -10.37 3.61
N LEU A 51 -8.16 -9.06 3.90
CA LEU A 51 -7.06 -8.49 4.68
C LEU A 51 -6.99 -9.16 6.06
N HIS A 52 -8.12 -9.27 6.76
CA HIS A 52 -8.15 -9.85 8.11
C HIS A 52 -7.73 -11.31 8.13
N GLU A 53 -8.20 -12.11 7.16
CA GLU A 53 -7.81 -13.51 7.00
C GLU A 53 -6.29 -13.64 6.86
N LYS A 54 -5.67 -12.85 5.96
CA LYS A 54 -4.21 -12.83 5.80
C LYS A 54 -3.47 -12.42 7.08
N LEU A 55 -3.95 -11.39 7.78
CA LEU A 55 -3.33 -10.94 9.02
C LEU A 55 -3.45 -11.97 10.16
N VAL A 56 -4.55 -12.71 10.21
CA VAL A 56 -4.74 -13.81 11.16
C VAL A 56 -3.79 -14.97 10.84
N ASP A 57 -3.66 -15.34 9.56
CA ASP A 57 -2.87 -16.48 9.12
C ASP A 57 -1.36 -16.19 9.19
N GLU A 58 -0.93 -14.99 8.78
CA GLU A 58 0.49 -14.61 8.69
C GLU A 58 1.03 -14.03 10.01
N ILE A 59 0.18 -13.39 10.83
CA ILE A 59 0.62 -12.56 11.97
C ILE A 59 -0.16 -12.84 13.26
N ALA A 60 -1.06 -13.82 13.25
CA ALA A 60 -1.80 -14.29 14.43
C ALA A 60 -2.57 -13.20 15.20
N ILE A 61 -3.14 -12.20 14.51
CA ILE A 61 -4.02 -11.22 15.15
C ILE A 61 -5.34 -11.87 15.63
N SER A 62 -6.06 -11.20 16.53
CA SER A 62 -7.33 -11.72 17.06
C SER A 62 -8.41 -11.82 15.97
N LYS A 63 -8.99 -13.01 15.81
CA LYS A 63 -10.12 -13.29 14.88
C LYS A 63 -11.39 -12.46 15.17
N LYS A 64 -11.49 -11.85 16.35
CA LYS A 64 -12.66 -11.05 16.77
C LYS A 64 -12.52 -9.56 16.42
N LEU A 65 -11.39 -9.14 15.87
CA LEU A 65 -11.10 -7.74 15.61
C LEU A 65 -11.97 -7.17 14.48
N LEU A 66 -12.24 -7.99 13.45
CA LEU A 66 -13.08 -7.57 12.32
C LEU A 66 -14.58 -7.66 12.67
N PRO A 67 -15.39 -6.63 12.35
CA PRO A 67 -16.84 -6.71 12.53
C PRO A 67 -17.45 -7.83 11.68
N PRO A 68 -18.40 -8.61 12.22
CA PRO A 68 -18.91 -9.81 11.55
C PRO A 68 -19.69 -9.50 10.27
N LYS A 69 -19.70 -10.48 9.37
CA LYS A 69 -20.60 -10.47 8.20
C LYS A 69 -22.04 -10.53 8.67
N LYS A 70 -22.89 -9.67 8.10
CA LYS A 70 -24.35 -9.77 8.27
C LYS A 70 -24.95 -10.50 7.08
N LEU A 71 -25.69 -11.57 7.34
CA LEU A 71 -26.26 -12.46 6.33
C LEU A 71 -27.63 -11.98 5.80
N VAL A 72 -28.31 -11.06 6.49
CA VAL A 72 -29.63 -10.51 6.11
C VAL A 72 -29.66 -8.99 6.37
N GLY A 73 -30.27 -8.20 5.48
CA GLY A 73 -30.43 -6.74 5.66
C GLY A 73 -29.11 -5.96 5.59
N ASN A 74 -28.17 -6.42 4.76
CA ASN A 74 -26.82 -5.88 4.63
C ASN A 74 -26.73 -4.52 3.90
N LYS A 75 -27.85 -4.03 3.35
CA LYS A 75 -27.98 -2.72 2.69
C LYS A 75 -28.80 -1.68 3.48
N ASN A 76 -29.24 -2.03 4.70
CA ASN A 76 -29.95 -1.06 5.53
C ASN A 76 -29.00 0.13 5.86
N PRO A 77 -29.39 1.39 5.63
CA PRO A 77 -28.51 2.55 5.85
C PRO A 77 -27.93 2.64 7.27
N THR A 78 -28.74 2.38 8.30
CA THR A 78 -28.29 2.36 9.70
C THR A 78 -27.22 1.29 9.92
N PHE A 79 -27.39 0.13 9.28
CA PHE A 79 -26.41 -0.94 9.36
C PHE A 79 -25.11 -0.61 8.61
N LEU A 80 -25.21 -0.03 7.42
CA LEU A 80 -24.04 0.38 6.64
C LEU A 80 -23.21 1.41 7.41
N GLU A 81 -23.89 2.30 8.13
CA GLU A 81 -23.20 3.34 8.89
C GLU A 81 -22.56 2.84 10.17
N GLN A 82 -23.25 1.97 10.92
CA GLN A 82 -22.61 1.24 12.04
C GLN A 82 -21.40 0.43 11.57
N ARG A 83 -21.48 -0.21 10.40
CA ARG A 83 -20.36 -0.94 9.83
C ARG A 83 -19.22 -0.01 9.44
N ARG A 84 -19.50 1.17 8.86
CA ARG A 84 -18.47 2.17 8.52
C ARG A 84 -17.64 2.53 9.75
N GLU A 85 -18.30 2.87 10.86
CA GLU A 85 -17.66 3.20 12.13
C GLU A 85 -16.81 2.03 12.69
N GLN A 86 -17.33 0.80 12.62
CA GLN A 86 -16.60 -0.38 13.07
C GLN A 86 -15.36 -0.67 12.21
N LEU A 87 -15.45 -0.48 10.89
CA LEU A 87 -14.32 -0.66 9.98
C LEU A 87 -13.27 0.44 10.17
N GLU A 88 -13.69 1.67 10.46
CA GLU A 88 -12.77 2.76 10.80
C GLU A 88 -11.98 2.42 12.07
N LYS A 89 -12.68 2.03 13.14
CA LYS A 89 -12.05 1.62 14.40
C LYS A 89 -11.11 0.43 14.19
N TYR A 90 -11.50 -0.55 13.39
CA TYR A 90 -10.65 -1.68 13.02
C TYR A 90 -9.31 -1.24 12.40
N LEU A 91 -9.34 -0.31 11.43
CA LEU A 91 -8.12 0.20 10.81
C LEU A 91 -7.27 1.01 11.79
N GLN A 92 -7.89 1.82 12.64
CA GLN A 92 -7.17 2.58 13.68
C GLN A 92 -6.45 1.63 14.65
N GLU A 93 -7.10 0.56 15.10
CA GLU A 93 -6.49 -0.46 15.97
C GLU A 93 -5.33 -1.19 15.27
N LEU A 94 -5.46 -1.52 13.99
CA LEU A 94 -4.36 -2.11 13.22
C LEU A 94 -3.15 -1.17 13.09
N LEU A 95 -3.36 0.12 12.84
CA LEU A 95 -2.25 1.08 12.73
C LEU A 95 -1.54 1.31 14.06
N VAL A 96 -2.25 1.22 15.19
CA VAL A 96 -1.63 1.23 16.53
C VAL A 96 -0.83 -0.05 16.75
N PHE A 97 -1.41 -1.21 16.41
CA PHE A 97 -0.75 -2.50 16.58
C PHE A 97 0.53 -2.62 15.73
N PHE A 98 0.50 -2.12 14.49
CA PHE A 98 1.58 -2.20 13.51
C PHE A 98 2.42 -0.92 13.39
N ARG A 99 2.52 -0.15 14.47
CA ARG A 99 3.19 1.16 14.46
C ARG A 99 4.68 1.11 14.08
N ILE A 100 5.37 0.03 14.44
CA ILE A 100 6.81 -0.14 14.17
C ILE A 100 7.06 -0.67 12.76
N GLN A 101 6.23 -1.61 12.31
CA GLN A 101 6.34 -2.23 11.00
C GLN A 101 4.94 -2.54 10.47
N LEU A 102 4.54 -1.86 9.39
CA LEU A 102 3.26 -2.10 8.75
C LEU A 102 3.38 -3.35 7.85
N PRO A 103 2.56 -4.38 8.07
CA PRO A 103 2.56 -5.55 7.20
C PRO A 103 2.27 -5.16 5.76
N ARG A 104 2.98 -5.79 4.81
CA ARG A 104 2.83 -5.44 3.38
C ARG A 104 1.40 -5.59 2.89
N VAL A 105 0.66 -6.61 3.36
CA VAL A 105 -0.76 -6.80 3.02
C VAL A 105 -1.65 -5.63 3.48
N LEU A 106 -1.35 -5.01 4.63
CA LEU A 106 -2.05 -3.82 5.12
C LEU A 106 -1.58 -2.55 4.39
N ALA A 107 -0.28 -2.45 4.11
CA ALA A 107 0.29 -1.36 3.32
C ALA A 107 -0.33 -1.29 1.91
N GLU A 108 -0.45 -2.42 1.21
CA GLU A 108 -1.15 -2.53 -0.08
C GLU A 108 -2.65 -2.25 0.07
N PHE A 109 -3.30 -2.76 1.12
CA PHE A 109 -4.70 -2.48 1.36
C PHE A 109 -4.99 -0.98 1.51
N LEU A 110 -4.05 -0.22 2.10
CA LEU A 110 -4.13 1.23 2.28
C LEU A 110 -3.36 2.02 1.22
N ASP A 111 -2.95 1.41 0.09
CA ASP A 111 -2.22 2.05 -1.02
C ASP A 111 -0.89 2.75 -0.63
N PHE A 112 -0.26 2.36 0.48
CA PHE A 112 1.07 2.89 0.85
C PHE A 112 2.11 2.62 -0.25
N ASN A 113 2.00 1.54 -1.02
CA ASN A 113 2.90 1.26 -2.14
C ASN A 113 2.81 2.28 -3.30
N LYS A 114 1.82 3.17 -3.29
CA LYS A 114 1.70 4.28 -4.25
C LYS A 114 2.16 5.61 -3.66
N TYR A 115 1.92 5.83 -2.37
CA TYR A 115 2.08 7.15 -1.73
C TYR A 115 3.25 7.23 -0.75
N ASP A 116 3.77 6.10 -0.29
CA ASP A 116 4.85 5.99 0.70
C ASP A 116 6.17 5.53 0.08
N ILE A 117 7.25 6.20 0.49
CA ILE A 117 8.61 5.97 -0.02
C ILE A 117 9.05 4.52 0.17
N VAL A 118 8.84 3.94 1.36
CA VAL A 118 9.39 2.62 1.69
C VAL A 118 8.69 1.54 0.88
N TYR A 119 7.36 1.56 0.84
CA TYR A 119 6.58 0.53 0.15
C TYR A 119 6.65 0.65 -1.38
N LEU A 120 6.76 1.87 -1.93
CA LEU A 120 7.04 2.06 -3.36
C LEU A 120 8.39 1.42 -3.74
N LEU A 121 9.42 1.63 -2.92
CA LEU A 121 10.74 1.08 -3.20
C LEU A 121 10.81 -0.44 -2.99
N GLN A 122 10.02 -1.01 -2.09
CA GLN A 122 9.87 -2.46 -1.99
C GLN A 122 9.27 -3.06 -3.27
N ASP A 123 8.27 -2.40 -3.89
CA ASP A 123 7.70 -2.85 -5.15
C ASP A 123 8.72 -2.78 -6.30
N LEU A 124 9.54 -1.71 -6.35
CA LEU A 124 10.64 -1.62 -7.31
C LEU A 124 11.73 -2.67 -7.06
N ALA A 125 12.13 -2.87 -5.81
CA ALA A 125 13.10 -3.90 -5.43
C ALA A 125 12.64 -5.28 -5.91
N LYS A 126 11.37 -5.61 -5.68
CA LYS A 126 10.77 -6.87 -6.14
C LYS A 126 10.81 -6.98 -7.66
N LEU A 127 10.40 -5.93 -8.38
CA LEU A 127 10.43 -5.90 -9.84
C LEU A 127 11.84 -6.15 -10.38
N PHE A 128 12.86 -5.49 -9.81
CA PHE A 128 14.23 -5.64 -10.27
C PHE A 128 14.85 -6.98 -9.89
N ASN A 129 14.53 -7.51 -8.72
CA ASN A 129 14.92 -8.87 -8.34
C ASN A 129 14.31 -9.92 -9.27
N GLU A 130 13.02 -9.78 -9.62
CA GLU A 130 12.29 -10.78 -10.41
C GLU A 130 12.50 -10.64 -11.94
N SER A 131 12.73 -9.41 -12.44
CA SER A 131 12.76 -9.12 -13.89
C SER A 131 13.96 -8.28 -14.35
N GLY A 132 14.89 -7.91 -13.46
CA GLY A 132 15.98 -6.97 -13.75
C GLY A 132 16.86 -7.39 -14.93
N SER A 133 17.27 -8.66 -14.99
CA SER A 133 18.10 -9.17 -16.10
C SER A 133 17.40 -9.03 -17.46
N SER A 134 16.08 -9.31 -17.51
CA SER A 134 15.30 -9.16 -18.73
C SER A 134 15.17 -7.69 -19.15
N LEU A 135 14.91 -6.80 -18.19
CA LEU A 135 14.80 -5.37 -18.43
C LEU A 135 16.11 -4.75 -18.94
N LEU A 136 17.25 -5.23 -18.44
CA LEU A 136 18.58 -4.72 -18.82
C LEU A 136 19.13 -5.32 -20.12
N SER A 137 18.56 -6.43 -20.60
CA SER A 137 19.11 -7.20 -21.74
C SER A 137 19.17 -6.46 -23.08
N SER A 138 18.32 -5.46 -23.30
CA SER A 138 18.17 -4.82 -24.61
C SER A 138 18.89 -3.46 -24.74
N LYS A 139 18.55 -2.51 -23.85
CA LYS A 139 18.98 -1.10 -23.96
C LYS A 139 19.55 -0.53 -22.66
N LYS A 140 19.57 -1.30 -21.56
CA LYS A 140 19.89 -0.81 -20.20
C LYS A 140 19.25 0.55 -19.91
N GLU A 141 18.00 0.70 -20.33
CA GLU A 141 17.21 1.91 -20.21
C GLU A 141 16.00 1.59 -19.34
N PHE A 142 15.68 2.47 -18.40
CA PHE A 142 14.49 2.33 -17.59
C PHE A 142 13.77 3.66 -17.39
N ASN A 143 12.44 3.59 -17.41
CA ASN A 143 11.57 4.73 -17.20
C ASN A 143 11.08 4.74 -15.74
N PHE A 144 11.58 5.71 -14.98
CA PHE A 144 11.10 6.01 -13.64
C PHE A 144 10.07 7.14 -13.69
N SER A 145 9.09 7.08 -12.80
CA SER A 145 8.32 8.28 -12.47
C SER A 145 9.14 9.24 -11.60
N ALA A 146 8.78 10.52 -11.63
CA ALA A 146 9.36 11.53 -10.74
C ALA A 146 9.25 11.14 -9.25
N LEU A 147 8.16 10.46 -8.87
CA LEU A 147 7.95 9.97 -7.50
C LEU A 147 8.91 8.82 -7.14
N GLU A 148 9.20 7.91 -8.07
CA GLU A 148 10.16 6.82 -7.85
C GLU A 148 11.58 7.37 -7.69
N VAL A 149 11.99 8.33 -8.53
CA VAL A 149 13.30 8.99 -8.39
C VAL A 149 13.40 9.75 -7.07
N TYR A 150 12.35 10.49 -6.71
CA TYR A 150 12.26 11.16 -5.42
C TYR A 150 12.38 10.18 -4.25
N ALA A 151 11.65 9.05 -4.30
CA ALA A 151 11.71 8.02 -3.27
C ALA A 151 13.13 7.43 -3.12
N ILE A 152 13.82 7.15 -4.24
CA ILE A 152 15.22 6.68 -4.22
C ILE A 152 16.11 7.71 -3.52
N SER A 153 16.00 8.99 -3.89
CA SER A 153 16.77 10.08 -3.26
C SER A 153 16.51 10.18 -1.76
N GLU A 154 15.26 10.15 -1.33
CA GLU A 154 14.91 10.20 0.10
C GLU A 154 15.40 8.97 0.87
N ARG A 155 15.33 7.79 0.25
CA ARG A 155 15.77 6.54 0.87
C ARG A 155 17.28 6.47 1.08
N LEU A 156 18.06 7.08 0.20
CA LEU A 156 19.51 7.22 0.37
C LEU A 156 19.87 8.09 1.58
N CYS A 157 18.98 9.00 1.99
CA CYS A 157 19.12 9.82 3.19
C CYS A 157 18.61 9.14 4.47
N LEU A 158 18.09 7.91 4.40
CA LEU A 158 17.61 7.14 5.55
C LEU A 158 18.69 6.18 6.07
N PRO A 159 18.78 5.94 7.39
CA PRO A 159 19.66 4.91 7.92
C PRO A 159 19.31 3.55 7.30
N CYS A 160 20.30 2.67 7.23
CA CYS A 160 20.04 1.28 6.88
C CYS A 160 19.06 0.71 7.93
N PRO A 161 17.89 0.17 7.53
CA PRO A 161 16.97 -0.46 8.47
C PRO A 161 17.72 -1.55 9.23
N PRO A 162 17.54 -1.65 10.56
CA PRO A 162 18.18 -2.70 11.36
C PRO A 162 17.86 -4.08 10.77
N GLU A 163 18.86 -4.96 10.80
CA GLU A 163 18.86 -6.25 10.12
C GLU A 163 17.82 -7.21 10.72
N ASN A 164 16.61 -7.25 10.15
CA ASN A 164 15.77 -8.44 10.21
C ASN A 164 16.05 -9.27 8.95
N ILE A 165 17.08 -10.10 9.06
CA ILE A 165 17.75 -10.88 7.99
C ILE A 165 16.78 -11.79 7.22
N GLU A 166 15.63 -12.14 7.79
CA GLU A 166 14.70 -13.11 7.19
C GLU A 166 13.71 -12.50 6.17
N GLN A 167 13.55 -11.17 6.12
CA GLN A 167 12.52 -10.53 5.26
C GLN A 167 13.06 -9.68 4.10
N ARG A 168 14.38 -9.46 4.00
CA ARG A 168 14.95 -8.62 2.92
C ARG A 168 14.69 -9.23 1.55
N GLY A 169 14.90 -10.55 1.40
CA GLY A 169 14.49 -11.35 0.23
C GLY A 169 14.46 -10.56 -1.09
N LYS A 170 13.28 -10.52 -1.71
CA LYS A 170 13.05 -9.76 -2.95
C LYS A 170 12.69 -8.28 -2.74
N PHE A 171 12.54 -7.82 -1.51
CA PHE A 171 12.11 -6.45 -1.18
C PHE A 171 13.27 -5.56 -0.72
N ASP A 172 14.50 -6.06 -0.76
CA ASP A 172 15.70 -5.33 -0.37
C ASP A 172 15.97 -4.14 -1.29
N PHE A 173 16.25 -2.98 -0.71
CA PHE A 173 16.62 -1.79 -1.46
C PHE A 173 17.91 -1.97 -2.28
N SER A 174 18.77 -2.94 -1.94
CA SER A 174 19.95 -3.28 -2.74
C SER A 174 19.59 -3.64 -4.18
N HIS A 175 18.47 -4.32 -4.41
CA HIS A 175 18.00 -4.65 -5.77
C HIS A 175 17.74 -3.40 -6.61
N VAL A 176 17.29 -2.31 -5.98
CA VAL A 176 17.12 -1.00 -6.65
C VAL A 176 18.47 -0.38 -6.98
N LEU A 177 19.41 -0.39 -6.03
CA LEU A 177 20.75 0.17 -6.27
C LEU A 177 21.49 -0.61 -7.35
N ASP A 178 21.53 -1.93 -7.24
CA ASP A 178 22.20 -2.81 -8.20
C ASP A 178 21.63 -2.65 -9.61
N PHE A 179 20.30 -2.54 -9.74
CA PHE A 179 19.66 -2.26 -11.02
C PHE A 179 20.05 -0.88 -11.57
N CYS A 180 19.97 0.18 -10.75
CA CYS A 180 20.29 1.54 -11.16
C CYS A 180 21.75 1.70 -11.60
N THR A 181 22.71 1.00 -10.99
CA THR A 181 24.13 1.04 -11.38
C THR A 181 24.40 0.45 -12.76
N GLN A 182 23.48 -0.35 -13.28
CA GLN A 182 23.60 -1.00 -14.60
C GLN A 182 22.93 -0.21 -15.72
N LEU A 183 22.19 0.86 -15.41
CA LEU A 183 21.51 1.68 -16.41
C LEU A 183 22.49 2.58 -17.16
N GLU A 184 22.36 2.61 -18.48
CA GLU A 184 23.07 3.57 -19.35
C GLU A 184 22.20 4.81 -19.62
N VAL A 185 20.88 4.64 -19.63
CA VAL A 185 19.91 5.72 -19.84
C VAL A 185 18.82 5.65 -18.77
N LEU A 186 18.57 6.79 -18.12
CA LEU A 186 17.49 6.96 -17.18
C LEU A 186 16.49 7.98 -17.73
N ILE A 187 15.23 7.55 -17.90
CA ILE A 187 14.14 8.42 -18.34
C ILE A 187 13.25 8.72 -17.14
N VAL A 188 12.91 9.99 -16.94
CA VAL A 188 11.97 10.42 -15.88
C VAL A 188 10.70 10.93 -16.52
N THR A 189 9.55 10.36 -16.15
CA THR A 189 8.23 10.90 -16.52
C THR A 189 7.50 11.47 -15.30
N PRO A 190 6.62 12.48 -15.47
CA PRO A 190 5.86 13.05 -14.35
C PRO A 190 4.99 12.01 -13.63
N VAL A 191 4.38 11.10 -14.39
CA VAL A 191 3.52 10.02 -13.89
C VAL A 191 3.86 8.75 -14.67
N LYS A 192 3.96 7.62 -13.97
CA LYS A 192 3.99 6.31 -14.63
C LYS A 192 2.56 5.97 -15.03
N VAL A 193 2.28 5.98 -16.34
CA VAL A 193 1.00 5.48 -16.83
C VAL A 193 0.98 3.98 -16.53
N SER A 194 0.29 3.59 -15.46
CA SER A 194 0.05 2.19 -15.17
C SER A 194 -0.86 1.66 -16.26
N PHE A 195 -0.39 0.68 -17.05
CA PHE A 195 -1.19 0.01 -18.09
C PHE A 195 -2.52 -0.58 -17.59
N ILE A 196 -2.70 -0.67 -16.27
CA ILE A 196 -3.92 -1.13 -15.60
C ILE A 196 -5.15 -0.23 -15.90
N PHE A 197 -4.96 1.07 -16.21
CA PHE A 197 -6.09 1.96 -16.50
C PHE A 197 -6.63 1.90 -17.93
N ILE A 198 -5.87 1.34 -18.89
CA ILE A 198 -6.30 1.29 -20.30
C ILE A 198 -7.27 0.12 -20.53
N ALA A 199 -7.22 -0.93 -19.70
CA ALA A 199 -8.10 -2.10 -19.83
C ALA A 199 -9.51 -1.94 -19.23
N MET A 200 -9.87 -0.76 -18.69
CA MET A 200 -11.23 -0.47 -18.21
C MET A 200 -12.00 0.53 -19.09
N ILE A 201 -11.46 0.94 -20.24
CA ILE A 201 -12.13 1.85 -21.18
C ILE A 201 -12.01 1.36 -22.65
N THR A 202 -12.03 0.05 -22.86
CA THR A 202 -12.21 -0.57 -24.18
C THR A 202 -13.09 -1.79 -24.07
#